data_AF-A0A1J0WJ90-F1
#
_entry.id   AF-A0A1J0WJ90-F1
#
_cell.length_a   1.000
_cell.length_b   1.000
_cell.length_c   1.000
_cell.angle_alpha   90.00
_cell.angle_beta   90.00
_cell.angle_gamma   90.00
#
_symmetry.space_group_name_H-M   'P 1'
#
loop_
_entity.id
_entity.type
_entity.pdbx_description
1 polymer ?
#
loop_
_entity_poly.entity_id
_entity_poly.type
_entity_poly.pdbx_seq_one_letter_code
_entity_poly.pdbx_strand_id
1 'polypeptide(L)'
;MLRFTFLIGAILTLAACADPLDGLDRISDVDLANEDPAARALPTDAEIAREGFFGTGAAAGGEGAVVPADETAEDRGTPERRGGFLGLFRRGASDAPSEEDTAQAALAPETEPEPERNGGGGLFGLFGGGDAPRGGTDTREVAYGTVLPYGVIARVCDAKGNPLGPRIENAPARGYALHDSAPGSAVARTFYVTGFSDGCPRQFTAANVLLGAPSLYEQLHYGPGGENLPVGATDRAYEEVKRDVCGAGQGKPCGSRIGRMDRTTFFVSAYDSFGNSSRWTEFLIHDGDVIASAIKTSG
;
A
#
# COMPACT_ATOMS: atom_id res chain seq x y z
N MET A 1 -49.11 -52.88 12.72
CA MET A 1 -47.97 -52.98 13.65
C MET A 1 -46.69 -53.47 12.97
N LEU A 2 -46.72 -54.52 12.14
CA LEU A 2 -45.53 -55.07 11.46
C LEU A 2 -44.77 -54.09 10.53
N ARG A 3 -45.47 -53.12 9.90
CA ARG A 3 -44.85 -52.12 9.00
C ARG A 3 -44.03 -51.05 9.73
N PHE A 4 -44.36 -50.75 10.99
CA PHE A 4 -43.62 -49.74 11.77
C PHE A 4 -42.29 -50.31 12.30
N THR A 5 -42.25 -51.62 12.58
CA THR A 5 -41.05 -52.32 13.04
C THR A 5 -39.97 -52.39 11.96
N PHE A 6 -40.34 -52.57 10.69
CA PHE A 6 -39.39 -52.54 9.57
C PHE A 6 -38.80 -51.15 9.33
N LEU A 7 -39.58 -50.07 9.56
CA LEU A 7 -39.10 -48.70 9.37
C LEU A 7 -38.08 -48.30 10.45
N ILE A 8 -38.32 -48.71 11.70
CA ILE A 8 -37.39 -48.44 12.82
C ILE A 8 -36.10 -49.25 12.66
N GLY A 9 -36.18 -50.50 12.19
CA GLY A 9 -35.00 -51.32 11.90
C GLY A 9 -34.10 -50.72 10.81
N ALA A 10 -34.70 -50.16 9.74
CA ALA A 10 -33.95 -49.52 8.67
C ALA A 10 -33.27 -48.22 9.11
N ILE A 11 -33.89 -47.44 10.02
CA ILE A 11 -33.30 -46.20 10.55
C ILE A 11 -32.14 -46.50 11.51
N LEU A 12 -32.21 -47.58 12.29
CA LEU A 12 -31.12 -48.02 13.18
C LEU A 12 -29.88 -48.52 12.41
N THR A 13 -30.03 -49.05 11.19
CA THR A 13 -28.88 -49.47 10.37
C THR A 13 -28.14 -48.31 9.68
N LEU A 14 -28.75 -47.12 9.56
CA LEU A 14 -28.07 -45.93 9.03
C LEU A 14 -27.31 -45.12 10.11
N ALA A 15 -27.49 -45.44 11.39
CA ALA A 15 -26.80 -44.79 12.51
C ALA A 15 -25.53 -45.54 12.95
N ALA A 16 -25.08 -46.55 12.20
CA ALA A 16 -23.73 -47.09 12.34
C ALA A 16 -22.75 -46.08 11.74
N CYS A 17 -22.41 -45.08 12.55
CA CYS A 17 -21.49 -44.00 12.26
C CYS A 17 -20.14 -44.54 11.76
N ALA A 18 -19.82 -44.26 10.50
CA ALA A 18 -18.43 -44.16 10.09
C ALA A 18 -17.85 -42.92 10.78
N ASP A 19 -16.92 -43.10 11.71
CA ASP A 19 -16.14 -41.99 12.28
C ASP A 19 -15.12 -41.54 11.21
N PRO A 20 -15.31 -40.39 10.54
CA PRO A 20 -14.44 -39.95 9.46
C PRO A 20 -13.04 -39.54 9.96
N LEU A 21 -12.78 -39.63 11.26
CA LEU A 21 -11.51 -39.27 11.91
C LEU A 21 -10.80 -40.47 12.55
N ASP A 22 -11.30 -41.69 12.37
CA ASP A 22 -10.70 -42.92 12.95
C ASP A 22 -9.29 -43.23 12.41
N GLY A 23 -8.91 -42.62 11.28
CA GLY A 23 -7.60 -42.76 10.66
C GLY A 23 -6.65 -41.56 10.86
N LEU A 24 -7.00 -40.60 11.71
CA LEU A 24 -6.14 -39.46 12.00
C LEU A 24 -5.50 -39.61 13.38
N ASP A 25 -4.17 -39.53 13.41
CA ASP A 25 -3.40 -39.51 14.66
C ASP A 25 -3.91 -38.38 15.55
N ARG A 26 -4.39 -38.72 16.74
CA ARG A 26 -4.82 -37.72 17.71
C ARG A 26 -3.60 -37.25 18.48
N ILE A 27 -3.61 -35.96 18.83
CA ILE A 27 -2.59 -35.36 19.70
C ILE A 27 -2.47 -36.10 21.05
N SER A 28 -3.52 -36.79 21.49
CA SER A 28 -3.51 -37.64 22.69
C SER A 28 -2.73 -38.95 22.53
N ASP A 29 -2.49 -39.39 21.29
CA ASP A 29 -1.87 -40.68 20.97
C ASP A 29 -0.37 -40.52 20.69
N VAL A 30 0.11 -39.26 20.69
CA VAL A 30 1.53 -38.92 20.67
C VAL A 30 2.04 -38.97 22.11
N ASP A 31 2.83 -40.00 22.43
CA ASP A 31 3.62 -40.07 23.66
C ASP A 31 4.63 -38.92 23.68
N LEU A 32 4.24 -37.80 24.27
CA LEU A 32 5.16 -36.73 24.62
C LEU A 32 6.04 -37.24 25.77
N ALA A 33 7.26 -37.66 25.46
CA ALA A 33 8.24 -37.95 26.50
C ALA A 33 8.42 -36.67 27.35
N ASN A 34 8.18 -36.77 28.66
CA ASN A 34 8.38 -35.67 29.62
C ASN A 34 9.83 -35.12 29.64
N GLU A 35 10.75 -35.79 28.93
CA GLU A 35 12.16 -35.40 28.79
C GLU A 35 12.63 -35.44 27.33
N ASP A 36 11.74 -35.35 26.34
CA ASP A 36 12.18 -34.87 25.02
C ASP A 36 12.53 -33.39 25.22
N PRO A 37 13.73 -32.90 24.85
CA PRO A 37 13.99 -31.47 24.82
C PRO A 37 13.04 -30.87 23.78
N ALA A 38 11.84 -30.50 24.24
CA ALA A 38 10.87 -29.73 23.51
C ALA A 38 11.63 -28.69 22.71
N ALA A 39 11.41 -28.73 21.39
CA ALA A 39 11.94 -27.82 20.40
C ALA A 39 12.31 -26.49 21.07
N ARG A 40 13.62 -26.26 21.27
CA ARG A 40 14.12 -24.99 21.80
C ARG A 40 13.91 -23.94 20.71
N ALA A 41 12.68 -23.46 20.62
CA ALA A 41 12.32 -22.21 19.97
C ALA A 41 12.44 -21.04 20.97
N LEU A 42 13.11 -21.25 22.11
CA LEU A 42 13.52 -20.18 22.99
C LEU A 42 14.90 -19.70 22.55
N PRO A 43 15.05 -18.41 22.19
CA PRO A 43 16.34 -17.85 21.79
C PRO A 43 17.36 -18.00 22.92
N THR A 44 18.63 -18.16 22.55
CA THR A 44 19.72 -18.29 23.51
C THR A 44 19.98 -16.97 24.23
N ASP A 45 20.58 -17.02 25.43
CA ASP A 45 20.92 -15.81 26.21
C ASP A 45 21.82 -14.84 25.41
N ALA A 46 22.66 -15.38 24.52
CA ALA A 46 23.51 -14.60 23.64
C ALA A 46 22.74 -13.92 22.48
N GLU A 47 21.64 -14.51 22.00
CA GLU A 47 20.73 -13.90 21.03
C GLU A 47 19.85 -12.85 21.69
N ILE A 48 19.34 -13.12 22.90
CA ILE A 48 18.55 -12.17 23.70
C ILE A 48 19.36 -10.91 24.04
N ALA A 49 20.65 -11.08 24.34
CA ALA A 49 21.56 -9.95 24.61
C ALA A 49 21.88 -9.11 23.36
N ARG A 50 21.81 -9.70 22.17
CA ARG A 50 22.14 -9.04 20.89
C ARG A 50 20.92 -8.38 20.24
N GLU A 51 19.77 -9.05 20.27
CA GLU A 51 18.57 -8.67 19.50
C GLU A 51 17.50 -7.97 20.35
N GLY A 52 17.59 -8.09 21.69
CA GLY A 52 16.61 -7.54 22.61
C GLY A 52 15.32 -8.37 22.62
N PHE A 53 14.88 -8.76 23.81
CA PHE A 53 13.60 -9.42 24.03
C PHE A 53 12.76 -8.53 24.94
N PHE A 54 11.43 -8.56 24.79
CA PHE A 54 10.54 -7.70 25.57
C PHE A 54 10.85 -7.80 27.08
N GLY A 55 11.37 -6.70 27.64
CA GLY A 55 11.78 -6.60 29.05
C GLY A 55 13.29 -6.61 29.34
N THR A 56 14.19 -6.76 28.35
CA THR A 56 15.65 -6.68 28.57
C THR A 56 16.22 -5.29 28.27
N GLY A 57 17.33 -4.93 28.95
CA GLY A 57 17.93 -3.59 28.89
C GLY A 57 18.38 -3.13 27.50
N ALA A 58 18.67 -4.07 26.58
CA ALA A 58 18.97 -3.77 25.18
C ALA A 58 17.76 -3.21 24.41
N ALA A 59 16.54 -3.59 24.78
CA ALA A 59 15.30 -3.05 24.21
C ALA A 59 14.87 -1.71 24.84
N ALA A 60 15.39 -1.38 26.02
CA ALA A 60 15.03 -0.17 26.78
C ALA A 60 15.97 1.03 26.53
N GLY A 61 16.95 0.92 25.62
CA GLY A 61 17.82 2.03 25.25
C GLY A 61 18.73 2.52 26.39
N GLY A 62 19.37 1.61 27.12
CA GLY A 62 20.38 1.94 28.15
C GLY A 62 21.77 2.25 27.60
N GLU A 63 22.54 3.04 28.36
CA GLU A 63 23.90 3.56 28.10
C GLU A 63 24.78 2.68 27.19
N GLY A 64 24.79 2.99 25.90
CA GLY A 64 25.53 2.26 24.88
C GLY A 64 25.04 2.52 23.46
N ALA A 65 23.84 3.10 23.30
CA ALA A 65 23.37 3.61 22.02
C ALA A 65 24.24 4.80 21.57
N VAL A 66 25.19 4.53 20.68
CA VAL A 66 25.97 5.57 20.01
C VAL A 66 25.06 6.24 18.98
N VAL A 67 24.50 7.38 19.35
CA VAL A 67 23.88 8.32 18.42
C VAL A 67 24.94 9.38 18.10
N PRO A 68 25.34 9.61 16.83
CA PRO A 68 26.18 10.74 16.51
C PRO A 68 25.38 12.03 16.75
N ALA A 69 25.87 12.84 17.68
CA ALA A 69 25.33 14.14 18.01
C ALA A 69 25.58 15.13 16.87
N ASP A 70 24.53 15.82 16.43
CA ASP A 70 24.67 17.11 15.76
C ASP A 70 24.13 18.16 16.74
N GLU A 71 25.08 18.89 17.33
CA GLU A 71 24.83 20.01 18.23
C GLU A 71 24.57 21.26 17.37
N THR A 72 23.39 21.87 17.52
CA THR A 72 23.24 23.30 17.85
C THR A 72 21.76 23.66 17.96
N ALA A 73 21.29 23.79 19.21
CA ALA A 73 20.03 24.43 19.55
C ALA A 73 20.20 25.24 20.84
N GLU A 74 20.42 26.54 20.68
CA GLU A 74 19.96 27.63 21.56
C GLU A 74 19.17 28.57 20.63
N ASP A 75 17.93 28.97 20.90
CA ASP A 75 17.47 29.69 22.07
C ASP A 75 15.94 29.59 22.20
N ARG A 76 15.43 29.54 23.44
CA ARG A 76 14.01 29.43 23.78
C ARG A 76 13.48 30.80 24.26
N GLY A 77 12.59 31.40 23.48
CA GLY A 77 11.71 32.49 23.92
C GLY A 77 10.26 32.02 24.11
N THR A 78 9.73 32.14 25.33
CA THR A 78 8.34 31.84 25.74
C THR A 78 7.34 32.97 25.39
N PRO A 79 6.01 32.74 25.48
CA PRO A 79 5.02 33.28 24.54
C PRO A 79 4.23 34.50 25.06
N GLU A 80 3.67 35.29 24.13
CA GLU A 80 2.57 36.23 24.42
C GLU A 80 1.24 35.78 23.81
N ARG A 81 0.19 35.85 24.63
CA ARG A 81 -1.21 35.60 24.30
C ARG A 81 -1.90 36.89 23.83
N ARG A 82 -2.76 36.75 22.81
CA ARG A 82 -4.07 37.43 22.55
C ARG A 82 -4.30 37.33 21.04
N GLY A 83 -5.39 36.84 20.48
CA GLY A 83 -6.79 36.76 20.89
C GLY A 83 -7.62 37.27 19.70
N GLY A 84 -8.72 36.58 19.36
CA GLY A 84 -9.83 37.18 18.63
C GLY A 84 -10.00 36.83 17.16
N PHE A 85 -11.15 36.21 16.89
CA PHE A 85 -11.79 36.02 15.58
C PHE A 85 -12.23 37.37 14.98
N LEU A 86 -12.31 37.46 13.64
CA LEU A 86 -12.71 38.59 12.77
C LEU A 86 -11.58 39.53 12.28
N GLY A 87 -10.97 39.15 11.17
CA GLY A 87 -10.15 40.02 10.32
C GLY A 87 -10.60 39.98 8.85
N LEU A 88 -11.91 39.99 8.62
CA LEU A 88 -12.51 40.14 7.29
C LEU A 88 -12.60 41.64 6.97
N PHE A 89 -12.15 42.03 5.77
CA PHE A 89 -12.19 43.38 5.18
C PHE A 89 -11.12 44.39 5.61
N ARG A 90 -10.07 44.52 4.79
CA ARG A 90 -9.64 45.86 4.37
C ARG A 90 -9.04 45.85 2.96
N ARG A 91 -9.82 46.38 2.04
CA ARG A 91 -9.47 46.72 0.66
C ARG A 91 -9.35 48.24 0.58
N GLY A 92 -8.33 48.72 -0.13
CA GLY A 92 -8.43 49.97 -0.89
C GLY A 92 -7.51 51.12 -0.48
N ALA A 93 -6.75 51.55 -1.48
CA ALA A 93 -6.42 52.93 -1.86
C ALA A 93 -5.04 53.51 -1.45
N SER A 94 -4.24 53.63 -2.52
CA SER A 94 -3.20 54.57 -2.91
C SER A 94 -3.09 55.91 -2.17
N ASP A 95 -1.85 56.34 -1.91
CA ASP A 95 -1.27 57.55 -2.52
C ASP A 95 0.27 57.60 -2.34
N ALA A 96 0.98 58.04 -3.37
CA ALA A 96 2.41 58.45 -3.39
C ALA A 96 2.50 59.99 -3.22
N PRO A 97 3.65 60.71 -3.32
CA PRO A 97 5.04 60.30 -3.57
C PRO A 97 6.11 61.00 -2.69
N SER A 98 7.37 60.57 -2.77
CA SER A 98 8.56 61.41 -2.55
C SER A 98 9.75 60.83 -3.33
N GLU A 99 10.20 61.58 -4.34
CA GLU A 99 11.44 61.42 -5.10
C GLU A 99 12.63 61.85 -4.22
N GLU A 100 13.79 61.18 -4.22
CA GLU A 100 15.02 61.39 -5.02
C GLU A 100 16.10 60.58 -4.27
N ASP A 101 17.19 60.00 -4.80
CA ASP A 101 17.85 59.92 -6.08
C ASP A 101 18.95 58.86 -5.91
N THR A 102 19.11 57.93 -6.87
CA THR A 102 20.41 57.47 -7.42
C THR A 102 20.19 56.31 -8.39
N ALA A 103 20.16 56.68 -9.68
CA ALA A 103 20.73 55.99 -10.84
C ALA A 103 21.88 55.01 -10.48
N GLN A 104 22.15 53.87 -11.13
CA GLN A 104 21.95 53.43 -12.52
C GLN A 104 22.46 51.97 -12.61
N ALA A 105 21.77 51.08 -13.32
CA ALA A 105 22.36 50.13 -14.28
C ALA A 105 21.25 49.25 -14.87
N ALA A 106 20.90 49.55 -16.12
CA ALA A 106 19.94 48.84 -16.92
C ALA A 106 20.55 47.56 -17.53
N LEU A 107 19.80 46.46 -17.51
CA LEU A 107 19.69 45.50 -18.62
C LEU A 107 18.44 44.64 -18.38
N ALA A 108 17.42 44.90 -19.20
CA ALA A 108 16.23 44.06 -19.40
C ALA A 108 16.30 43.50 -20.85
N PRO A 109 15.49 42.49 -21.26
CA PRO A 109 14.38 41.91 -20.51
C PRO A 109 14.34 40.36 -20.44
N GLU A 110 13.53 39.92 -19.49
CA GLU A 110 12.83 38.64 -19.43
C GLU A 110 12.17 38.27 -20.77
N THR A 111 12.39 37.02 -21.19
CA THR A 111 11.60 36.36 -22.23
C THR A 111 10.34 35.78 -21.58
N GLU A 112 9.20 36.46 -21.75
CA GLU A 112 7.87 35.87 -21.57
C GLU A 112 7.66 34.77 -22.63
N PRO A 113 7.20 33.56 -22.29
CA PRO A 113 6.70 32.62 -23.28
C PRO A 113 5.28 33.03 -23.72
N GLU A 114 5.12 33.27 -25.03
CA GLU A 114 3.83 33.46 -25.68
C GLU A 114 2.90 32.26 -25.44
N PRO A 115 1.59 32.49 -25.21
CA PRO A 115 0.61 31.41 -25.18
C PRO A 115 0.36 30.89 -26.61
N GLU A 116 0.80 29.67 -26.89
CA GLU A 116 0.46 29.01 -28.17
C GLU A 116 -1.06 28.85 -28.32
N ARG A 117 -1.49 29.22 -29.51
CA ARG A 117 -2.89 29.40 -29.90
C ARG A 117 -3.58 28.05 -30.10
N ASN A 118 -4.79 28.01 -29.57
CA ASN A 118 -5.83 27.03 -29.80
C ASN A 118 -5.98 26.69 -31.30
N GLY A 119 -5.55 25.49 -31.69
CA GLY A 119 -5.64 24.95 -33.04
C GLY A 119 -6.93 24.16 -33.24
N GLY A 120 -7.77 24.66 -34.14
CA GLY A 120 -9.12 24.22 -34.44
C GLY A 120 -9.37 22.73 -34.60
N GLY A 121 -10.58 22.33 -34.19
CA GLY A 121 -11.12 20.99 -34.36
C GLY A 121 -11.11 20.51 -35.80
N GLY A 122 -10.63 19.28 -35.98
CA GLY A 122 -10.67 18.53 -37.23
C GLY A 122 -11.19 17.13 -36.97
N LEU A 123 -12.26 16.78 -37.67
CA LEU A 123 -12.99 15.51 -37.64
C LEU A 123 -12.19 14.36 -38.30
N PHE A 124 -10.90 14.18 -37.95
CA PHE A 124 -9.99 13.20 -38.57
C PHE A 124 -9.00 12.51 -37.61
N GLY A 125 -9.21 12.59 -36.29
CA GLY A 125 -8.30 12.01 -35.27
C GLY A 125 -8.55 10.56 -34.84
N LEU A 126 -9.28 9.73 -35.61
CA LEU A 126 -9.78 8.42 -35.11
C LEU A 126 -8.74 7.26 -35.09
N PHE A 127 -7.46 7.50 -35.40
CA PHE A 127 -6.42 6.43 -35.37
C PHE A 127 -5.05 6.91 -34.86
N GLY A 128 -5.02 7.80 -33.88
CA GLY A 128 -3.80 8.22 -33.20
C GLY A 128 -3.84 7.83 -31.73
N GLY A 129 -3.21 6.72 -31.36
CA GLY A 129 -2.89 6.40 -29.97
C GLY A 129 -1.84 7.37 -29.44
N GLY A 130 -2.29 8.56 -29.05
CA GLY A 130 -1.48 9.49 -28.28
C GLY A 130 -1.45 9.03 -26.83
N ASP A 131 -0.27 8.89 -26.26
CA ASP A 131 -0.05 8.77 -24.82
C ASP A 131 -0.59 10.06 -24.18
N ALA A 132 -1.87 10.06 -23.81
CA ALA A 132 -2.39 11.08 -22.91
C ALA A 132 -1.55 11.00 -21.63
N PRO A 133 -1.05 12.13 -21.09
CA PRO A 133 -0.32 12.12 -19.84
C PRO A 133 -1.19 11.49 -18.75
N ARG A 134 -0.86 10.26 -18.34
CA ARG A 134 -1.58 9.57 -17.28
C ARG A 134 -1.17 10.22 -15.95
N GLY A 135 -2.16 10.71 -15.20
CA GLY A 135 -1.97 11.45 -13.96
C GLY A 135 -1.69 10.57 -12.73
N GLY A 136 -1.22 9.34 -12.93
CA GLY A 136 -0.94 8.40 -11.86
C GLY A 136 0.21 8.83 -10.94
N THR A 137 0.25 8.26 -9.75
CA THR A 137 1.34 8.45 -8.78
C THR A 137 2.69 7.90 -9.25
N ASP A 138 2.70 7.13 -10.33
CA ASP A 138 3.85 6.48 -10.96
C ASP A 138 4.43 7.25 -12.17
N THR A 139 4.17 8.56 -12.27
CA THR A 139 4.64 9.41 -13.38
C THR A 139 6.15 9.48 -13.54
N ARG A 140 6.91 9.13 -12.49
CA ARG A 140 8.37 9.12 -12.54
C ARG A 140 8.89 7.88 -13.27
N GLU A 141 9.72 8.10 -14.28
CA GLU A 141 10.47 7.04 -14.96
C GLU A 141 11.87 6.86 -14.35
N VAL A 142 12.33 5.62 -14.27
CA VAL A 142 13.68 5.27 -13.78
C VAL A 142 14.33 4.19 -14.63
N ALA A 143 15.66 4.17 -14.60
CA ALA A 143 16.45 3.12 -15.23
C ALA A 143 16.26 1.77 -14.52
N TYR A 144 16.32 0.69 -15.29
CA TYR A 144 16.33 -0.67 -14.75
C TYR A 144 17.51 -0.89 -13.80
N GLY A 145 17.26 -1.56 -12.67
CA GLY A 145 18.25 -1.78 -11.60
C GLY A 145 18.34 -0.64 -10.58
N THR A 146 17.63 0.48 -10.78
CA THR A 146 17.54 1.54 -9.77
C THR A 146 16.87 1.01 -8.50
N VAL A 147 17.50 1.17 -7.33
CA VAL A 147 16.86 0.88 -6.04
C VAL A 147 15.99 2.08 -5.64
N LEU A 148 14.71 1.83 -5.33
CA LEU A 148 13.81 2.90 -4.91
C LEU A 148 13.79 3.06 -3.39
N PRO A 149 13.57 4.29 -2.88
CA PRO A 149 13.17 4.47 -1.51
C PRO A 149 11.87 3.70 -1.22
N TYR A 150 11.76 3.18 0.00
CA TYR A 150 10.52 2.55 0.45
C TYR A 150 9.33 3.51 0.34
N GLY A 151 8.19 2.97 -0.10
CA GLY A 151 6.96 3.75 -0.32
C GLY A 151 6.89 4.49 -1.65
N VAL A 152 7.90 4.37 -2.50
CA VAL A 152 7.91 4.96 -3.85
C VAL A 152 7.66 3.89 -4.90
N ILE A 153 6.77 4.19 -5.85
CA ILE A 153 6.55 3.41 -7.06
C ILE A 153 6.98 4.25 -8.27
N ALA A 154 7.61 3.61 -9.26
CA ALA A 154 8.05 4.28 -10.47
C ALA A 154 7.92 3.38 -11.69
N ARG A 155 7.77 4.00 -12.86
CA ARG A 155 7.77 3.34 -14.15
C ARG A 155 9.20 2.98 -14.56
N VAL A 156 9.39 1.79 -15.15
CA VAL A 156 10.70 1.29 -15.60
C VAL A 156 10.59 0.72 -17.00
N CYS A 157 10.46 1.56 -18.03
CA CYS A 157 10.26 1.07 -19.40
C CYS A 157 11.46 0.26 -19.91
N ASP A 158 12.67 0.62 -19.50
CA ASP A 158 13.91 -0.11 -19.81
C ASP A 158 13.96 -1.51 -19.17
N ALA A 159 13.07 -1.86 -18.25
CA ALA A 159 13.00 -3.21 -17.68
C ALA A 159 12.45 -4.26 -18.68
N LYS A 160 11.87 -3.83 -19.80
CA LYS A 160 11.32 -4.72 -20.81
C LYS A 160 12.42 -5.60 -21.43
N GLY A 161 12.24 -6.92 -21.36
CA GLY A 161 13.21 -7.90 -21.86
C GLY A 161 14.37 -8.17 -20.89
N ASN A 162 14.46 -7.44 -19.78
CA ASN A 162 15.42 -7.70 -18.71
C ASN A 162 14.86 -8.70 -17.69
N PRO A 163 15.71 -9.41 -16.94
CA PRO A 163 15.26 -10.37 -15.93
C PRO A 163 14.65 -9.65 -14.72
N LEU A 164 13.32 -9.70 -14.59
CA LEU A 164 12.61 -9.11 -13.43
C LEU A 164 12.66 -9.99 -12.17
N GLY A 165 13.16 -11.22 -12.32
CA GLY A 165 12.91 -12.32 -11.39
C GLY A 165 11.64 -13.10 -11.73
N PRO A 166 11.37 -14.24 -11.06
CA PRO A 166 10.21 -15.06 -11.36
C PRO A 166 8.91 -14.32 -11.09
N ARG A 167 7.89 -14.68 -11.87
CA ARG A 167 6.52 -14.33 -11.56
C ARG A 167 6.10 -15.12 -10.32
N ILE A 168 5.66 -14.43 -9.27
CA ILE A 168 5.23 -15.04 -8.02
C ILE A 168 3.72 -15.20 -7.94
N GLU A 169 2.95 -14.27 -8.51
CA GLU A 169 1.48 -14.32 -8.53
C GLU A 169 0.91 -13.54 -9.72
N ASN A 170 -0.30 -13.87 -10.14
CA ASN A 170 -1.12 -12.99 -10.98
C ASN A 170 -1.96 -12.10 -10.08
N ALA A 171 -2.15 -10.83 -10.43
CA ALA A 171 -3.02 -9.98 -9.63
C ALA A 171 -4.50 -10.38 -9.77
N PRO A 172 -5.37 -9.97 -8.84
CA PRO A 172 -6.81 -10.17 -8.95
C PRO A 172 -7.40 -9.56 -10.23
N ALA A 173 -6.95 -8.36 -10.58
CA ALA A 173 -7.30 -7.72 -11.85
C ALA A 173 -6.61 -8.42 -13.02
N ARG A 174 -7.31 -8.52 -14.15
CA ARG A 174 -6.87 -9.34 -15.28
C ARG A 174 -5.65 -8.72 -15.97
N GLY A 175 -4.69 -9.57 -16.32
CA GLY A 175 -3.54 -9.19 -17.15
C GLY A 175 -2.33 -8.66 -16.38
N TYR A 176 -2.41 -8.53 -15.05
CA TYR A 176 -1.30 -8.10 -14.22
C TYR A 176 -0.59 -9.27 -13.56
N ALA A 177 0.72 -9.11 -13.39
CA ALA A 177 1.56 -10.10 -12.71
C ALA A 177 2.58 -9.42 -11.81
N LEU A 178 2.79 -10.01 -10.64
CA LEU A 178 3.80 -9.61 -9.68
C LEU A 178 5.07 -10.47 -9.85
N HIS A 179 6.20 -9.80 -9.90
CA HIS A 179 7.53 -10.40 -9.99
C HIS A 179 8.37 -10.00 -8.80
N ASP A 180 9.17 -10.95 -8.30
CA ASP A 180 10.11 -10.75 -7.21
C ASP A 180 11.54 -10.89 -7.73
N SER A 181 12.36 -9.85 -7.59
CA SER A 181 13.76 -9.87 -8.06
C SER A 181 14.67 -10.84 -7.30
N ALA A 182 14.33 -11.19 -6.06
CA ALA A 182 15.09 -12.14 -5.24
C ALA A 182 14.15 -12.95 -4.32
N PRO A 183 13.39 -13.91 -4.90
CA PRO A 183 12.45 -14.75 -4.14
C PRO A 183 13.17 -15.54 -3.03
N GLY A 184 12.49 -15.70 -1.89
CA GLY A 184 13.04 -16.38 -0.71
C GLY A 184 13.94 -15.51 0.18
N SER A 185 14.24 -14.27 -0.23
CA SER A 185 14.89 -13.30 0.64
C SER A 185 13.91 -12.75 1.68
N ALA A 186 14.40 -12.52 2.90
CA ALA A 186 13.69 -11.74 3.94
C ALA A 186 14.03 -10.24 3.90
N VAL A 187 15.00 -9.84 3.06
CA VAL A 187 15.47 -8.45 2.93
C VAL A 187 14.65 -7.69 1.89
N ALA A 188 14.53 -6.38 2.09
CA ALA A 188 13.92 -5.48 1.13
C ALA A 188 14.60 -5.56 -0.25
N ARG A 189 13.78 -5.68 -1.30
CA ARG A 189 14.21 -5.90 -2.67
C ARG A 189 13.19 -5.32 -3.64
N THR A 190 13.56 -5.31 -4.92
CA THR A 190 12.69 -4.77 -5.96
C THR A 190 11.60 -5.78 -6.33
N PHE A 191 10.37 -5.31 -6.32
CA PHE A 191 9.24 -5.99 -6.92
C PHE A 191 8.81 -5.26 -8.18
N TYR A 192 8.33 -6.00 -9.16
CA TYR A 192 7.76 -5.44 -10.38
C TYR A 192 6.32 -5.89 -10.57
N VAL A 193 5.44 -4.95 -10.89
CA VAL A 193 4.12 -5.24 -11.43
C VAL A 193 4.15 -4.98 -12.93
N THR A 194 3.73 -5.98 -13.70
CA THR A 194 3.61 -5.91 -15.17
C THR A 194 2.16 -6.00 -15.58
N GLY A 195 1.84 -5.71 -16.85
CA GLY A 195 0.47 -5.75 -17.39
C GLY A 195 -0.17 -4.39 -17.66
N PHE A 196 0.56 -3.30 -17.37
CA PHE A 196 0.13 -1.94 -17.67
C PHE A 196 0.00 -1.69 -19.18
N SER A 197 -0.92 -0.79 -19.56
CA SER A 197 -1.28 -0.53 -20.96
C SER A 197 -0.15 0.10 -21.79
N ASP A 198 0.78 0.80 -21.14
CA ASP A 198 2.00 1.35 -21.77
C ASP A 198 3.12 0.30 -21.93
N GLY A 199 2.91 -0.92 -21.44
CA GLY A 199 3.88 -2.01 -21.52
C GLY A 199 5.10 -1.84 -20.60
N CYS A 200 5.14 -0.84 -19.73
CA CYS A 200 6.25 -0.59 -18.82
C CYS A 200 5.96 -1.22 -17.44
N PRO A 201 6.88 -2.02 -16.88
CA PRO A 201 6.77 -2.45 -15.50
C PRO A 201 6.75 -1.27 -14.52
N ARG A 202 6.01 -1.43 -13.42
CA ARG A 202 6.12 -0.55 -12.24
C ARG A 202 6.98 -1.25 -11.22
N GLN A 203 8.00 -0.56 -10.72
CA GLN A 203 8.85 -1.09 -9.67
C GLN A 203 8.61 -0.36 -8.35
N PHE A 204 8.80 -1.08 -7.25
CA PHE A 204 8.84 -0.56 -5.90
C PHE A 204 9.69 -1.48 -5.02
N THR A 205 10.07 -1.00 -3.85
CA THR A 205 10.91 -1.75 -2.90
C THR A 205 10.09 -2.19 -1.70
N ALA A 206 10.19 -3.48 -1.34
CA ALA A 206 9.49 -4.08 -0.20
C ALA A 206 10.26 -5.31 0.31
N ALA A 207 9.98 -5.76 1.53
CA ALA A 207 10.43 -7.06 2.04
C ALA A 207 9.40 -8.18 1.75
N ASN A 208 8.12 -7.83 1.72
CA ASN A 208 7.02 -8.72 1.35
C ASN A 208 5.92 -7.93 0.64
N VAL A 209 5.17 -8.59 -0.24
CA VAL A 209 4.07 -7.99 -1.00
C VAL A 209 2.85 -8.90 -0.95
N LEU A 210 1.69 -8.32 -0.65
CA LEU A 210 0.40 -8.97 -0.74
C LEU A 210 -0.48 -8.24 -1.76
N LEU A 211 -1.16 -8.99 -2.62
CA LEU A 211 -2.13 -8.45 -3.57
C LEU A 211 -3.55 -8.63 -3.01
N GLY A 212 -4.34 -7.56 -3.07
CA GLY A 212 -5.70 -7.53 -2.52
C GLY A 212 -6.75 -7.23 -3.57
N ALA A 213 -7.80 -8.06 -3.65
CA ALA A 213 -8.98 -7.75 -4.46
C ALA A 213 -9.88 -6.73 -3.73
N PRO A 214 -10.59 -5.85 -4.46
CA PRO A 214 -11.65 -5.00 -3.92
C PRO A 214 -12.65 -5.76 -3.03
N SER A 215 -13.08 -6.96 -3.43
CA SER A 215 -13.99 -7.78 -2.63
C SER A 215 -13.44 -8.13 -1.24
N LEU A 216 -12.16 -8.47 -1.15
CA LEU A 216 -11.50 -8.72 0.14
C LEU A 216 -11.34 -7.42 0.94
N TYR A 217 -10.95 -6.33 0.27
CA TYR A 217 -10.85 -5.01 0.90
C TYR A 217 -12.18 -4.60 1.55
N GLU A 218 -13.31 -4.72 0.86
CA GLU A 218 -14.63 -4.37 1.39
C GLU A 218 -15.04 -5.26 2.57
N GLN A 219 -14.70 -6.56 2.50
CA GLN A 219 -14.99 -7.50 3.59
C GLN A 219 -14.25 -7.08 4.88
N LEU A 220 -13.02 -6.58 4.76
CA LEU A 220 -12.23 -6.09 5.88
C LEU A 220 -12.74 -4.73 6.38
N HIS A 221 -12.98 -3.78 5.49
CA HIS A 221 -13.26 -2.38 5.86
C HIS A 221 -14.72 -2.10 6.23
N TYR A 222 -15.69 -2.83 5.67
CA TYR A 222 -17.11 -2.67 6.04
C TYR A 222 -17.60 -3.77 6.99
N GLY A 223 -16.74 -4.73 7.33
CA GLY A 223 -16.99 -5.69 8.40
C GLY A 223 -16.61 -5.15 9.79
N PRO A 224 -16.86 -5.92 10.87
CA PRO A 224 -16.56 -5.51 12.25
C PRO A 224 -15.08 -5.17 12.50
N GLY A 225 -14.15 -5.74 11.71
CA GLY A 225 -12.72 -5.46 11.81
C GLY A 225 -12.28 -4.12 11.21
N GLY A 226 -13.15 -3.44 10.46
CA GLY A 226 -12.81 -2.25 9.69
C GLY A 226 -12.73 -0.96 10.50
N GLU A 227 -13.39 -0.90 11.65
CA GLU A 227 -13.57 0.35 12.43
C GLU A 227 -12.24 0.99 12.88
N ASN A 228 -11.21 0.17 13.10
CA ASN A 228 -9.90 0.62 13.59
C ASN A 228 -8.80 0.54 12.52
N LEU A 229 -9.15 0.29 11.25
CA LEU A 229 -8.15 0.24 10.19
C LEU A 229 -7.65 1.65 9.83
N PRO A 230 -6.34 1.81 9.58
CA PRO A 230 -5.79 3.10 9.17
C PRO A 230 -6.32 3.50 7.80
N VAL A 231 -6.91 4.70 7.73
CA VAL A 231 -7.43 5.30 6.49
C VAL A 231 -6.39 6.25 5.90
N GLY A 232 -6.13 6.13 4.60
CA GLY A 232 -5.16 6.90 3.84
C GLY A 232 -5.69 7.40 2.49
N ALA A 233 -4.77 7.83 1.63
CA ALA A 233 -5.10 8.34 0.30
C ALA A 233 -5.66 7.23 -0.62
N THR A 234 -5.21 5.99 -0.47
CA THR A 234 -5.69 4.83 -1.20
C THR A 234 -7.15 4.50 -0.88
N ASP A 235 -7.57 4.60 0.37
CA ASP A 235 -8.96 4.36 0.78
C ASP A 235 -9.91 5.42 0.19
N ARG A 236 -9.47 6.69 0.15
CA ARG A 236 -10.25 7.77 -0.50
C ARG A 236 -10.37 7.55 -2.00
N ALA A 237 -9.26 7.24 -2.67
CA ALA A 237 -9.28 6.94 -4.10
C ALA A 237 -10.13 5.70 -4.41
N TYR A 238 -10.11 4.70 -3.53
CA TYR A 238 -10.97 3.53 -3.64
C TYR A 238 -12.46 3.89 -3.56
N GLU A 239 -12.85 4.75 -2.61
CA GLU A 239 -14.25 5.21 -2.48
C GLU A 239 -14.73 5.98 -3.71
N GLU A 240 -13.86 6.77 -4.34
CA GLU A 240 -14.14 7.46 -5.61
C GLU A 240 -14.38 6.46 -6.75
N VAL A 241 -13.44 5.52 -6.96
CA VAL A 241 -13.59 4.47 -7.97
C VAL A 241 -14.85 3.62 -7.72
N LYS A 242 -15.09 3.24 -6.47
CA LYS A 242 -16.26 2.46 -6.07
C LYS A 242 -17.55 3.23 -6.34
N ARG A 243 -17.61 4.54 -6.06
CA ARG A 243 -18.77 5.37 -6.39
C ARG A 243 -19.02 5.35 -7.90
N ASP A 244 -17.97 5.45 -8.70
CA ASP A 244 -18.10 5.56 -10.16
C ASP A 244 -18.48 4.22 -10.80
N VAL A 245 -17.87 3.11 -10.36
CA VAL A 245 -18.15 1.76 -10.88
C VAL A 245 -19.45 1.19 -10.30
N CYS A 246 -19.67 1.36 -9.00
CA CYS A 246 -20.74 0.71 -8.26
C CYS A 246 -21.98 1.57 -8.06
N GLY A 247 -21.84 2.91 -8.11
CA GLY A 247 -22.88 3.84 -7.67
C GLY A 247 -23.15 3.78 -6.16
N ALA A 248 -22.24 3.18 -5.38
CA ALA A 248 -22.40 3.03 -3.94
C ALA A 248 -22.10 4.36 -3.22
N GLY A 249 -22.85 4.63 -2.15
CA GLY A 249 -22.55 5.76 -1.27
C GLY A 249 -21.25 5.56 -0.49
N GLN A 250 -20.71 6.65 0.03
CA GLN A 250 -19.53 6.65 0.90
C GLN A 250 -19.72 5.65 2.07
N GLY A 251 -18.71 4.82 2.33
CA GLY A 251 -18.74 3.87 3.45
C GLY A 251 -19.77 2.74 3.31
N LYS A 252 -20.33 2.54 2.11
CA LYS A 252 -21.22 1.41 1.79
C LYS A 252 -20.53 0.45 0.81
N PRO A 253 -20.74 -0.87 0.95
CA PRO A 253 -20.15 -1.83 0.01
C PRO A 253 -20.71 -1.65 -1.40
N CYS A 254 -19.90 -2.01 -2.40
CA CYS A 254 -20.26 -2.03 -3.82
C CYS A 254 -21.42 -2.99 -4.13
N GLY A 255 -21.61 -4.02 -3.30
CA GLY A 255 -22.69 -4.99 -3.43
C GLY A 255 -22.53 -5.87 -4.70
N SER A 256 -23.61 -6.04 -5.46
CA SER A 256 -23.64 -6.97 -6.61
C SER A 256 -22.68 -6.61 -7.75
N ARG A 257 -22.13 -5.38 -7.77
CA ARG A 257 -21.18 -4.94 -8.80
C ARG A 257 -19.71 -5.18 -8.40
N ILE A 258 -19.42 -5.76 -7.25
CA ILE A 258 -18.04 -5.95 -6.77
C ILE A 258 -17.18 -6.76 -7.75
N GLY A 259 -17.76 -7.73 -8.45
CA GLY A 259 -17.06 -8.48 -9.49
C GLY A 259 -16.66 -7.66 -10.72
N ARG A 260 -17.15 -6.41 -10.89
CA ARG A 260 -16.63 -5.46 -11.88
C ARG A 260 -15.37 -4.78 -11.37
N MET A 261 -15.38 -4.32 -10.12
CA MET A 261 -14.20 -3.77 -9.44
C MET A 261 -13.05 -4.78 -9.45
N ASP A 262 -13.31 -6.04 -9.09
CA ASP A 262 -12.26 -7.08 -9.03
C ASP A 262 -11.57 -7.34 -10.39
N ARG A 263 -12.15 -6.92 -11.52
CA ARG A 263 -11.56 -7.12 -12.85
C ARG A 263 -10.57 -6.04 -13.23
N THR A 264 -10.72 -4.85 -12.66
CA THR A 264 -10.02 -3.64 -13.09
C THR A 264 -9.23 -2.97 -11.98
N THR A 265 -9.52 -3.30 -10.72
CA THR A 265 -8.93 -2.68 -9.53
C THR A 265 -8.29 -3.73 -8.64
N PHE A 266 -7.13 -3.41 -8.07
CA PHE A 266 -6.51 -4.20 -7.02
C PHE A 266 -5.56 -3.36 -6.18
N PHE A 267 -5.29 -3.85 -4.98
CA PHE A 267 -4.35 -3.25 -4.03
C PHE A 267 -3.03 -4.01 -4.06
N VAL A 268 -1.94 -3.27 -3.85
CA VAL A 268 -0.61 -3.79 -3.60
C VAL A 268 -0.18 -3.33 -2.21
N SER A 269 -0.12 -4.24 -1.25
CA SER A 269 0.37 -3.98 0.11
C SER A 269 1.83 -4.39 0.21
N ALA A 270 2.72 -3.40 0.23
CA ALA A 270 4.17 -3.54 0.27
C ALA A 270 4.70 -3.31 1.70
N TYR A 271 5.15 -4.37 2.37
CA TYR A 271 5.65 -4.30 3.75
C TYR A 271 7.14 -3.95 3.79
N ASP A 272 7.54 -3.16 4.79
CA ASP A 272 8.94 -2.73 4.95
C ASP A 272 9.87 -3.84 5.48
N SER A 273 9.30 -4.81 6.17
CA SER A 273 9.99 -5.90 6.85
C SER A 273 9.18 -7.20 6.76
N PHE A 274 9.85 -8.34 6.98
CA PHE A 274 9.21 -9.64 6.99
C PHE A 274 8.73 -10.00 8.41
N GLY A 275 7.52 -10.54 8.54
CA GLY A 275 6.98 -11.07 9.81
C GLY A 275 6.19 -10.05 10.64
N ASN A 276 6.87 -9.11 11.31
CA ASN A 276 6.24 -8.18 12.27
C ASN A 276 6.26 -6.72 11.79
N SER A 277 5.79 -6.48 10.58
CA SER A 277 5.70 -5.14 10.01
C SER A 277 4.42 -4.45 10.49
N SER A 278 4.57 -3.45 11.36
CA SER A 278 3.48 -2.53 11.72
C SER A 278 3.30 -1.41 10.68
N ARG A 279 4.12 -1.38 9.63
CA ARG A 279 4.12 -0.35 8.59
C ARG A 279 4.09 -1.01 7.22
N TRP A 280 3.22 -0.51 6.35
CA TRP A 280 3.16 -0.92 4.95
C TRP A 280 2.87 0.28 4.05
N THR A 281 3.23 0.17 2.77
CA THR A 281 2.78 1.08 1.73
C THR A 281 1.73 0.37 0.92
N GLU A 282 0.60 1.01 0.73
CA GLU A 282 -0.46 0.55 -0.14
C GLU A 282 -0.41 1.33 -1.45
N PHE A 283 -0.51 0.63 -2.57
CA PHE A 283 -0.76 1.22 -3.89
C PHE A 283 -2.12 0.74 -4.39
N LEU A 284 -2.92 1.66 -4.93
CA LEU A 284 -4.19 1.33 -5.59
C LEU A 284 -3.99 1.41 -7.10
N ILE A 285 -4.23 0.30 -7.78
CA ILE A 285 -4.16 0.21 -9.23
C ILE A 285 -5.58 0.05 -9.76
N HIS A 286 -5.97 0.89 -10.72
CA HIS A 286 -7.27 0.86 -11.36
C HIS A 286 -7.12 1.17 -12.86
N ASP A 287 -7.73 0.34 -13.72
CA ASP A 287 -7.79 0.55 -15.17
C ASP A 287 -6.44 0.84 -15.86
N GLY A 288 -5.35 0.30 -15.30
CA GLY A 288 -4.01 0.47 -15.87
C GLY A 288 -3.23 1.66 -15.35
N ASP A 289 -3.70 2.31 -14.28
CA ASP A 289 -3.01 3.41 -13.62
C ASP A 289 -2.81 3.16 -12.13
N VAL A 290 -1.68 3.64 -11.60
CA VAL A 290 -1.46 3.70 -10.15
C VAL A 290 -2.09 4.99 -9.63
N ILE A 291 -3.35 4.92 -9.25
CA ILE A 291 -4.17 6.11 -8.94
C ILE A 291 -3.93 6.68 -7.53
N ALA A 292 -3.37 5.89 -6.61
CA ALA A 292 -3.03 6.36 -5.26
C ALA A 292 -1.94 5.53 -4.60
N SER A 293 -1.23 6.18 -3.67
CA SER A 293 -0.29 5.53 -2.75
C SER A 293 -0.45 6.11 -1.35
N ALA A 294 -0.34 5.26 -0.32
CA ALA A 294 -0.38 5.69 1.06
C ALA A 294 0.50 4.79 1.94
N ILE A 295 1.29 5.40 2.83
CA ILE A 295 1.95 4.68 3.91
C ILE A 295 0.95 4.55 5.06
N LYS A 296 0.74 3.33 5.53
CA LYS A 296 -0.16 2.96 6.62
C LYS A 296 0.65 2.35 7.77
N THR A 297 0.15 2.52 8.98
CA THR A 297 0.72 1.93 10.19
C THR A 297 -0.39 1.32 11.06
N SER A 298 -0.18 0.11 11.56
CA SER A 298 -1.01 -0.51 12.61
C SER A 298 -0.40 -0.18 13.98
N GLY A 299 -1.18 0.44 14.86
CA GLY A 299 -0.83 0.74 16.25
C GLY A 299 -1.83 0.16 17.22
#